data_AF-A0A0R2QWV6-F1
#
_entry.id   AF-A0A0R2QWV6-F1
#
_cell.length_a   1.000
_cell.length_b   1.000
_cell.length_c   1.000
_cell.angle_alpha   90.00
_cell.angle_beta   90.00
_cell.angle_gamma   90.00
#
_symmetry.space_group_name_H-M   'P 1'
#
loop_
_entity.id
_entity.type
_entity.pdbx_description
1 polymer ?
#
loop_
_entity_poly.entity_id
_entity_poly.type
_entity_poly.pdbx_seq_one_letter_code
_entity_poly.pdbx_strand_id
1 'polypeptide(L)'
;ALQRLRNITFHQSDSDQVIAYSKREGDNLILVVVNLDPFKAIETLVHWNLSALGLEDKAFEVTDLLDQEKYSWSRDTFIRLDPSRPMGRVAHIARVKK
;
A
#
# COMPACT_ATOMS: atom_id res chain seq x y z
N ALA A 1 -6.15 5.29 -12.78
CA ALA A 1 -6.34 4.26 -11.74
C ALA A 1 -7.49 4.59 -10.77
N LEU A 2 -7.44 5.75 -10.08
CA LEU A 2 -8.37 6.04 -8.98
C LEU A 2 -9.82 6.34 -9.41
N GLN A 3 -10.04 6.72 -10.68
CA GLN A 3 -11.33 7.18 -11.21
C GLN A 3 -12.34 6.07 -11.55
N ARG A 4 -11.98 4.80 -11.33
CA ARG A 4 -12.84 3.63 -11.59
C ARG A 4 -13.20 2.94 -10.28
N LEU A 5 -14.36 2.27 -10.23
CA LEU A 5 -14.83 1.56 -9.03
C LEU A 5 -14.56 0.06 -9.08
N ARG A 6 -14.62 -0.56 -10.27
CA ARG A 6 -14.53 -2.02 -10.45
C ARG A 6 -13.10 -2.57 -10.58
N ASN A 7 -12.10 -1.72 -10.39
CA ASN A 7 -10.69 -2.06 -10.59
C ASN A 7 -9.92 -2.17 -9.27
N ILE A 8 -10.60 -2.58 -8.20
CA ILE A 8 -10.03 -2.70 -6.85
C ILE A 8 -9.75 -4.18 -6.54
N THR A 9 -8.60 -4.43 -5.93
CA THR A 9 -8.23 -5.75 -5.40
C THR A 9 -7.73 -5.58 -3.98
N PHE A 10 -8.28 -6.34 -3.03
CA PHE A 10 -7.81 -6.33 -1.64
C PHE A 10 -6.63 -7.29 -1.45
N HIS A 11 -5.73 -6.91 -0.55
CA HIS A 11 -4.55 -7.67 -0.16
C HIS A 11 -4.61 -7.99 1.32
N GLN A 12 -4.01 -9.11 1.71
CA GLN A 12 -4.04 -9.55 3.09
C GLN A 12 -3.03 -8.77 3.93
N SER A 13 -3.40 -8.47 5.17
CA SER A 13 -2.50 -7.96 6.20
C SER A 13 -2.64 -8.83 7.45
N ASP A 14 -1.57 -8.93 8.24
CA ASP A 14 -1.59 -9.65 9.51
C ASP A 14 -2.37 -8.91 10.60
N SER A 15 -2.71 -7.62 10.40
CA SER A 15 -3.53 -6.83 11.32
C SER A 15 -4.91 -6.56 10.73
N ASP A 16 -5.95 -6.79 11.54
CA ASP A 16 -7.34 -6.45 11.23
C ASP A 16 -7.61 -4.92 11.22
N GLN A 17 -6.71 -4.15 11.84
CA GLN A 17 -6.74 -2.70 11.85
C GLN A 17 -6.02 -2.08 10.64
N VAL A 18 -5.49 -2.89 9.71
CA VAL A 18 -4.84 -2.40 8.49
C VAL A 18 -5.57 -2.96 7.27
N ILE A 19 -6.00 -2.05 6.42
CA ILE A 19 -6.57 -2.40 5.11
C ILE A 19 -5.55 -2.10 4.02
N ALA A 20 -5.29 -3.08 3.17
CA ALA A 20 -4.44 -2.95 1.99
C ALA A 20 -5.22 -3.29 0.72
N TYR A 21 -5.16 -2.42 -0.28
CA TYR A 21 -5.79 -2.67 -1.58
C TYR A 21 -5.01 -2.00 -2.71
N SER A 22 -5.20 -2.50 -3.92
CA SER A 22 -4.64 -1.92 -5.14
C SER A 22 -5.73 -1.48 -6.10
N LYS A 23 -5.40 -0.49 -6.94
CA LYS A 23 -6.20 -0.06 -8.07
C LYS A 23 -5.36 0.07 -9.33
N ARG A 24 -5.83 -0.51 -10.44
CA ARG A 24 -5.11 -0.50 -11.73
C ARG A 24 -5.98 0.06 -12.86
N GLU A 25 -5.39 0.89 -13.71
CA GLU A 25 -5.97 1.30 -15.00
C GLU A 25 -4.84 1.44 -16.02
N GLY A 26 -4.79 0.52 -17.00
CA GLY A 26 -3.64 0.38 -17.87
C GLY A 26 -2.35 0.17 -17.06
N ASP A 27 -1.36 1.00 -17.32
CA ASP A 27 -0.06 0.98 -16.65
C ASP A 27 -0.05 1.71 -15.30
N ASN A 28 -1.13 2.41 -14.93
CA ASN A 28 -1.20 3.12 -13.67
C ASN A 28 -1.66 2.16 -12.56
N LEU A 29 -0.72 1.70 -11.73
CA LEU A 29 -0.95 0.86 -10.57
C LEU A 29 -0.69 1.63 -9.27
N ILE A 30 -1.74 1.77 -8.45
CA ILE A 30 -1.70 2.38 -7.12
C ILE A 30 -1.93 1.31 -6.06
N LEU A 31 -1.09 1.29 -5.04
CA LEU A 31 -1.25 0.52 -3.81
C LEU A 31 -1.62 1.48 -2.69
N VAL A 32 -2.59 1.09 -1.88
CA VAL A 32 -3.05 1.87 -0.73
C VAL A 32 -3.01 0.98 0.50
N VAL A 33 -2.39 1.47 1.56
CA VAL A 33 -2.38 0.84 2.88
C VAL A 33 -2.87 1.87 3.89
N VAL A 34 -3.86 1.54 4.72
CA VAL A 34 -4.47 2.47 5.67
C VAL A 34 -4.59 1.81 7.04
N ASN A 35 -4.18 2.54 8.08
CA ASN A 35 -4.46 2.23 9.47
C ASN A 35 -5.87 2.74 9.82
N LEU A 36 -6.71 1.84 10.32
CA LEU A 36 -8.09 2.09 10.72
C LEU A 36 -8.20 2.58 12.18
N ASP A 37 -7.16 2.39 13.00
CA ASP A 37 -7.10 2.90 14.37
C ASP A 37 -6.55 4.35 14.36
N PRO A 38 -7.36 5.35 14.77
CA PRO A 38 -6.93 6.75 14.74
C PRO A 38 -6.03 7.15 15.92
N PHE A 39 -5.77 6.25 16.88
CA PHE A 39 -5.04 6.54 18.11
C PHE A 39 -3.73 5.76 18.24
N LYS A 40 -3.67 4.53 17.73
CA LYS A 40 -2.52 3.64 17.93
C LYS A 40 -1.66 3.53 16.67
N ALA A 41 -0.35 3.55 16.90
CA ALA A 41 0.60 3.12 15.88
C ALA A 41 0.47 1.61 15.67
N ILE A 42 0.47 1.19 14.41
CA ILE A 42 0.35 -0.22 14.02
C ILE A 42 1.53 -0.59 13.13
N GLU A 43 2.09 -1.75 13.42
CA GLU A 43 3.10 -2.41 12.63
C GLU A 43 2.53 -3.74 12.15
N THR A 44 2.69 -4.02 10.86
CA THR A 44 2.16 -5.25 10.28
C THR A 44 2.91 -5.62 9.01
N LEU A 45 2.74 -6.87 8.58
CA LEU A 45 3.08 -7.30 7.24
C LEU A 45 1.86 -7.19 6.34
N VAL A 46 2.08 -6.66 5.14
CA VAL A 46 1.13 -6.69 4.04
C VAL A 46 1.62 -7.70 3.01
N HIS A 47 0.74 -8.62 2.63
CA HIS A 47 0.99 -9.68 1.67
C HIS A 47 0.37 -9.33 0.32
N TRP A 48 1.19 -8.82 -0.59
CA TRP A 48 0.78 -8.43 -1.93
C TRP A 48 0.54 -9.65 -2.82
N ASN A 49 -0.61 -9.66 -3.49
CA ASN A 49 -0.91 -10.65 -4.50
C ASN A 49 -0.24 -10.23 -5.82
N LEU A 50 1.03 -10.61 -6.00
CA LEU A 50 1.84 -10.21 -7.15
C LEU A 50 1.19 -10.58 -8.49
N SER A 51 0.52 -11.73 -8.57
CA SER A 51 -0.21 -12.15 -9.77
C SER A 51 -1.37 -11.21 -10.10
N ALA A 52 -2.16 -10.79 -9.10
CA ALA A 52 -3.22 -9.80 -9.30
C ALA A 52 -2.67 -8.40 -9.61
N LEU A 53 -1.46 -8.09 -9.14
CA LEU A 53 -0.74 -6.88 -9.49
C LEU A 53 -0.08 -6.94 -10.86
N GLY A 54 -0.02 -8.12 -11.53
CA GLY A 54 0.69 -8.30 -12.79
C GLY A 54 2.19 -7.99 -12.66
N LEU A 55 2.79 -8.37 -11.53
CA LEU A 55 4.22 -8.25 -11.25
C LEU A 55 4.83 -9.65 -11.16
N GLU A 56 5.95 -9.86 -11.85
CA GLU A 56 6.68 -11.14 -11.84
C GLU A 56 7.88 -11.10 -10.87
N ASP A 57 8.39 -9.89 -10.59
CA ASP A 57 9.55 -9.70 -9.75
C ASP A 57 9.23 -9.89 -8.26
N LYS A 58 10.22 -10.42 -7.53
CA LYS A 58 10.15 -10.56 -6.07
C LYS A 58 10.14 -9.21 -5.34
N ALA A 59 10.68 -8.17 -5.98
CA ALA A 59 10.73 -6.82 -5.45
C ALA A 59 10.33 -5.81 -6.54
N PHE A 60 9.69 -4.73 -6.13
CA PHE A 60 9.21 -3.67 -7.02
C PHE A 60 9.38 -2.31 -6.35
N GLU A 61 9.72 -1.31 -7.15
CA GLU A 61 9.87 0.06 -6.66
C GLU A 61 8.52 0.75 -6.60
N VAL A 62 8.28 1.49 -5.52
CA VAL A 62 7.11 2.34 -5.35
C VAL A 62 7.52 3.76 -4.98
N THR A 63 6.67 4.72 -5.32
CA THR A 63 6.76 6.09 -4.82
C THR A 63 5.50 6.40 -4.03
N ASP A 64 5.64 6.72 -2.74
CA ASP A 64 4.52 7.20 -1.94
C ASP A 64 4.16 8.62 -2.38
N LEU A 65 2.91 8.82 -2.76
CA LEU A 65 2.42 10.07 -3.29
C LEU A 65 2.15 11.10 -2.19
N LEU A 66 2.16 10.72 -0.92
CA LEU A 66 1.93 11.62 0.22
C LEU A 66 3.17 12.46 0.58
N ASP A 67 4.39 11.95 0.39
CA ASP A 67 5.68 12.65 0.65
C ASP A 67 6.68 12.55 -0.50
N GLN A 68 6.38 11.78 -1.55
CA GLN A 68 7.29 11.51 -2.66
C GLN A 68 8.49 10.62 -2.29
N GLU A 69 8.47 9.94 -1.14
CA GLU A 69 9.51 8.97 -0.80
C GLU A 69 9.41 7.72 -1.68
N LYS A 70 10.58 7.12 -1.95
CA LYS A 70 10.69 5.91 -2.77
C LYS A 70 11.06 4.74 -1.89
N TYR A 71 10.34 3.65 -2.07
CA TYR A 71 10.59 2.40 -1.36
C TYR A 71 10.78 1.26 -2.34
N SER A 72 11.56 0.27 -1.94
CA SER A 72 11.62 -1.05 -2.60
C SER A 72 10.80 -2.00 -1.76
N TRP A 73 9.65 -2.43 -2.29
CA TRP A 73 8.74 -3.36 -1.64
C TRP A 73 8.90 -4.76 -2.25
N SER A 74 8.44 -5.75 -1.51
CA SER A 74 8.45 -7.15 -1.94
C SER A 74 7.07 -7.75 -1.78
N ARG A 75 6.88 -9.04 -2.10
CA ARG A 75 5.61 -9.75 -1.84
C ARG A 75 5.10 -9.49 -0.42
N ASP A 76 5.99 -9.57 0.56
CA ASP A 76 5.70 -9.36 1.97
C ASP A 76 6.37 -8.05 2.37
N THR A 77 5.58 -7.04 2.76
CA THR A 77 6.08 -5.70 3.06
C THR A 77 5.77 -5.34 4.49
N PHE A 78 6.80 -5.00 5.26
CA PHE A 78 6.64 -4.43 6.58
C PHE A 78 6.18 -2.98 6.47
N ILE A 79 5.09 -2.66 7.15
CA ILE A 79 4.50 -1.32 7.17
C ILE A 79 4.34 -0.89 8.63
N ARG A 80 4.74 0.35 8.93
CA ARG A 80 4.44 1.04 10.18
C ARG A 80 3.64 2.29 9.88
N LEU A 81 2.45 2.39 10.45
CA LEU A 81 1.57 3.56 10.35
C LEU A 81 1.29 4.09 11.73
N ASP A 82 1.59 5.36 11.95
CA ASP A 82 1.53 6.03 13.24
C ASP A 82 0.62 7.26 13.14
N PRO A 83 -0.56 7.29 13.78
CA PRO A 83 -1.49 8.42 13.68
C PRO A 83 -1.02 9.66 14.47
N SER A 84 0.09 9.58 15.22
CA SER A 84 0.57 10.68 16.05
C SER A 84 0.91 11.93 15.23
N ARG A 85 0.47 13.09 15.70
CA ARG A 85 0.77 14.38 15.07
C ARG A 85 2.04 14.99 15.68
N PRO A 86 2.81 15.80 14.91
CA PRO A 86 2.51 16.30 13.57
C PRO A 86 3.12 15.50 12.41
N MET A 87 3.96 14.50 12.69
CA MET A 87 4.80 13.82 11.67
C MET A 87 4.30 12.42 11.28
N GLY A 88 3.38 11.84 12.05
CA GLY A 88 2.85 10.51 11.80
C GLY A 88 1.93 10.45 10.58
N ARG A 89 1.72 9.23 10.10
CA ARG A 89 1.00 8.89 8.88
C ARG A 89 0.02 7.76 9.14
N VAL A 90 -1.21 7.96 8.70
CA VAL A 90 -2.28 6.96 8.79
C VAL A 90 -2.39 6.09 7.55
N ALA A 91 -1.68 6.44 6.47
CA ALA A 91 -1.75 5.71 5.21
C ALA A 91 -0.48 5.87 4.37
N HIS A 92 -0.28 4.91 3.46
CA HIS A 92 0.59 5.01 2.30
C HIS A 92 -0.26 5.01 1.03
N ILE A 93 0.02 5.92 0.08
CA ILE A 93 -0.59 5.90 -1.26
C ILE A 93 0.54 5.76 -2.27
N ALA A 94 0.91 4.54 -2.59
CA ALA A 94 2.12 4.25 -3.34
C ALA A 94 1.81 3.95 -4.82
N ARG A 95 2.48 4.66 -5.74
CA ARG A 95 2.45 4.33 -7.17
C ARG A 95 3.60 3.38 -7.48
N VAL A 96 3.29 2.25 -8.11
CA VAL A 96 4.31 1.30 -8.57
C VAL A 96 5.03 1.87 -9.78
N LYS A 97 6.36 1.82 -9.76
CA LYS A 97 7.21 2.15 -10.90
C LYS A 97 7.34 0.92 -11.78
N LYS A 98 7.08 1.10 -13.08
CA LYS A 98 7.21 0.07 -14.10
C LYS A 98 8.65 -0.02 -14.57
#